data_AF-A0AB33Z595-F1
#
_entry.id   AF-A0AB33Z595-F1
#
_cell.length_a   1.000
_cell.length_b   1.000
_cell.length_c   1.000
_cell.angle_alpha   90.00
_cell.angle_beta   90.00
_cell.angle_gamma   90.00
#
_symmetry.space_group_name_H-M   'P 1'
#
loop_
_entity.id
_entity.type
_entity.pdbx_description
1 polymer ?
#
loop_
_entity_poly.entity_id
_entity_poly.type
_entity_poly.pdbx_seq_one_letter_code
_entity_poly.pdbx_strand_id
1 'polypeptide(L)'
;MGIKEKEIELETLKREIAQAEASLEQDFIKHMVDKTNEKVEDLFFSNKPEFYRFVFTEQNNYLREKLTDKVSKAMDLSDEIQRDKDAEEIEKDKQAFLKKHPEVDINELLEFYNEEIPNRIKTQIDKLEGVAFFEAVLDYFNAVNAKEEEPKSEEENKLPKEALGNGVSGVGYANNENIMTRY
;
A
#
# COMPACT_ATOMS: atom_id res chain seq x y z
N MET A 1 4.01 -16.18 17.65
CA MET A 1 2.59 -16.58 17.61
C MET A 1 2.25 -16.87 16.17
N GLY A 2 1.68 -18.03 15.86
CA GLY A 2 1.30 -18.37 14.48
C GLY A 2 0.03 -17.64 14.02
N ILE A 3 -0.22 -17.54 12.71
CA ILE A 3 -1.41 -16.88 12.15
C ILE A 3 -2.71 -17.38 12.80
N LYS A 4 -2.86 -18.69 12.99
CA LYS A 4 -4.04 -19.29 13.63
C LYS A 4 -4.25 -18.84 15.07
N GLU A 5 -3.16 -18.71 15.84
CA GLU A 5 -3.23 -18.23 17.22
C GLU A 5 -3.65 -16.75 17.25
N LYS A 6 -3.10 -15.93 16.36
CA LYS A 6 -3.47 -14.53 16.19
C LYS A 6 -4.94 -14.38 15.77
N GLU A 7 -5.45 -15.21 14.88
CA GLU A 7 -6.86 -15.21 14.48
C GLU A 7 -7.80 -15.54 15.65
N ILE A 8 -7.43 -16.49 16.51
CA ILE A 8 -8.19 -16.82 17.73
C ILE A 8 -8.18 -15.64 18.71
N GLU A 9 -7.04 -14.98 18.88
CA GLU A 9 -6.93 -13.80 19.73
C GLU A 9 -7.77 -12.64 19.18
N LEU A 10 -7.74 -12.41 17.86
CA LEU A 10 -8.56 -11.39 17.21
C LEU A 10 -10.07 -11.65 17.37
N GLU A 11 -10.51 -12.90 17.19
CA GLU A 11 -11.88 -13.33 17.45
C GLU A 11 -12.29 -13.07 18.91
N THR A 12 -11.39 -13.36 19.84
CA THR A 12 -11.60 -13.12 21.28
C THR A 12 -11.77 -11.63 21.54
N LEU A 13 -10.86 -10.80 21.03
CA LEU A 13 -10.93 -9.34 21.16
C LEU A 13 -12.21 -8.76 20.57
N LYS A 14 -12.63 -9.24 19.39
CA LYS A 14 -13.90 -8.81 18.77
C LYS A 14 -15.11 -9.11 19.65
N ARG A 15 -15.14 -10.29 20.28
CA ARG A 15 -16.22 -10.64 21.22
C ARG A 15 -16.20 -9.78 22.47
N GLU A 16 -15.02 -9.54 23.04
CA GLU A 16 -14.86 -8.64 24.19
C GLU A 16 -15.31 -7.21 23.88
N ILE A 17 -14.95 -6.69 22.70
CA ILE A 17 -15.37 -5.38 22.22
C ILE A 17 -16.89 -5.33 22.09
N ALA A 18 -17.51 -6.30 21.41
CA ALA A 18 -18.95 -6.35 21.24
C ALA A 18 -19.69 -6.44 22.60
N GLN A 19 -19.14 -7.20 23.55
CA GLN A 19 -19.68 -7.27 24.90
C GLN A 19 -19.55 -5.92 25.63
N ALA A 20 -18.39 -5.26 25.54
CA ALA A 20 -18.17 -3.96 26.15
C ALA A 20 -19.06 -2.87 25.55
N GLU A 21 -19.30 -2.90 24.24
CA GLU A 21 -20.23 -2.00 23.55
C GLU A 21 -21.68 -2.23 23.98
N ALA A 22 -22.10 -3.49 24.12
CA ALA A 22 -23.46 -3.83 24.52
C ALA A 22 -23.84 -3.35 25.92
N SER A 23 -22.88 -3.27 26.85
CA SER A 23 -23.11 -2.77 28.22
C SER A 23 -22.59 -1.36 28.47
N LEU A 24 -22.01 -0.70 27.45
CA LEU A 24 -21.22 0.51 27.58
C LEU A 24 -21.94 1.64 28.32
N GLU A 25 -23.15 1.98 27.86
CA GLU A 25 -23.94 3.07 28.44
C GLU A 25 -24.32 2.77 29.88
N GLN A 26 -24.80 1.55 30.15
CA GLN A 26 -25.26 1.16 31.48
C GLN A 26 -24.11 1.11 32.49
N ASP A 27 -22.95 0.61 32.07
CA ASP A 27 -21.77 0.53 32.94
C ASP A 27 -21.11 1.90 33.11
N PHE A 28 -21.18 2.78 32.10
CA PHE A 28 -20.77 4.17 32.23
C PHE A 28 -21.68 4.93 33.21
N ILE A 29 -22.99 4.72 33.17
CA ILE A 29 -23.93 5.32 34.14
C ILE A 29 -23.55 4.90 35.57
N LYS A 30 -23.31 3.61 35.82
CA LYS A 30 -22.86 3.13 37.14
C LYS A 30 -21.55 3.81 37.56
N HIS A 31 -20.59 3.88 36.65
CA HIS A 31 -19.31 4.56 36.90
C HIS A 31 -19.51 6.03 37.28
N MET A 32 -20.40 6.75 36.58
CA MET A 32 -20.71 8.13 36.89
C MET A 32 -21.46 8.32 38.20
N VAL A 33 -22.33 7.37 38.58
CA VAL A 33 -22.97 7.37 39.91
C VAL A 33 -21.91 7.27 41.01
N ASP A 34 -20.92 6.38 40.87
CA ASP A 34 -19.85 6.23 41.85
C ASP A 34 -18.91 7.46 41.91
N LYS A 35 -18.73 8.15 40.78
CA LYS A 35 -17.86 9.34 40.64
C LYS A 35 -18.53 10.64 41.04
N THR A 36 -19.87 10.68 41.08
CA THR A 36 -20.64 11.87 41.42
C THR A 36 -20.76 11.98 42.94
N ASN A 37 -19.92 12.81 43.54
CA ASN A 37 -20.00 13.17 44.94
C ASN A 37 -20.66 14.53 45.13
N GLU A 38 -20.89 14.94 46.39
CA GLU A 38 -21.55 16.21 46.73
C GLU A 38 -20.92 17.44 46.04
N LYS A 39 -19.61 17.46 45.80
CA LYS A 39 -18.95 18.56 45.07
C LYS A 39 -19.33 18.57 43.59
N VAL A 40 -19.42 17.40 42.97
CA VAL A 40 -19.85 17.26 41.57
C VAL A 40 -21.33 17.59 41.43
N GLU A 41 -22.16 17.17 42.40
CA GLU A 41 -23.57 17.55 42.47
C GLU A 41 -23.72 19.07 42.61
N ASP A 42 -22.92 19.71 43.46
CA ASP A 42 -22.91 21.18 43.57
C ASP A 42 -22.60 21.83 42.23
N LEU A 43 -21.62 21.33 41.47
CA LEU A 43 -21.32 21.87 40.13
C LEU A 43 -22.56 21.88 39.22
N PHE A 44 -23.47 20.90 39.33
CA PHE A 44 -24.69 20.90 38.52
C PHE A 44 -25.61 22.11 38.83
N PHE A 45 -25.63 22.58 40.08
CA PHE A 45 -26.45 23.71 40.51
C PHE A 45 -25.70 25.05 40.43
N SER A 46 -24.42 25.06 40.79
CA SER A 46 -23.59 26.26 40.92
C SER A 46 -22.85 26.63 39.64
N ASN A 47 -22.46 25.65 38.82
CA ASN A 47 -21.67 25.85 37.59
C ASN A 47 -21.88 24.74 36.54
N LYS A 48 -23.05 24.76 35.89
CA LYS A 48 -23.45 23.77 34.86
C LYS A 48 -22.40 23.54 33.76
N PRO A 49 -21.73 24.57 33.19
CA PRO A 49 -20.69 24.34 32.20
C PRO A 49 -19.56 23.41 32.70
N GLU A 50 -19.11 23.61 33.94
CA GLU A 50 -18.02 22.81 34.51
C GLU A 50 -18.48 21.39 34.85
N PHE A 51 -19.73 21.22 35.29
CA PHE A 51 -20.34 19.90 35.45
C PHE A 51 -20.30 19.08 34.16
N TYR A 52 -20.75 19.65 33.03
CA TYR A 52 -20.73 18.91 31.76
C TYR A 52 -19.30 18.64 31.25
N ARG A 53 -18.34 19.55 31.49
CA ARG A 53 -16.92 19.29 31.20
C ARG A 53 -16.38 18.09 31.98
N PHE A 54 -16.72 17.99 33.26
CA PHE A 54 -16.37 16.83 34.09
C PHE A 54 -16.97 15.55 33.51
N VAL A 55 -18.28 15.54 33.20
CA VAL A 55 -18.97 14.37 32.62
C VAL A 55 -18.31 13.92 31.31
N PHE A 56 -18.02 14.84 30.39
CA PHE A 56 -17.34 14.48 29.12
C PHE A 56 -15.91 13.99 29.34
N THR A 57 -15.21 14.53 30.32
CA THR A 57 -13.84 14.07 30.65
C THR A 57 -13.88 12.63 31.15
N GLU A 58 -14.77 12.33 32.11
CA GLU A 58 -14.92 10.96 32.62
C GLU A 58 -15.44 10.01 31.54
N GLN A 59 -16.35 10.44 30.67
CA GLN A 59 -16.81 9.67 29.51
C GLN A 59 -15.64 9.29 28.60
N ASN A 60 -14.82 10.27 28.19
CA ASN A 60 -13.70 10.02 27.30
C ASN A 60 -12.65 9.10 27.93
N ASN A 61 -12.38 9.26 29.23
CA ASN A 61 -11.47 8.38 29.97
C ASN A 61 -12.03 6.94 30.01
N TYR A 62 -13.30 6.79 30.33
CA TYR A 62 -13.97 5.49 30.39
C TYR A 62 -13.98 4.78 29.04
N LEU A 63 -14.36 5.50 27.97
CA LEU A 63 -14.35 4.97 26.60
C LEU A 63 -12.94 4.54 26.17
N ARG A 64 -11.91 5.33 26.52
CA ARG A 64 -10.54 4.98 26.19
C ARG A 64 -10.10 3.67 26.81
N GLU A 65 -10.30 3.55 28.13
CA GLU A 65 -9.89 2.36 28.89
C GLU A 65 -10.67 1.10 28.52
N LYS A 66 -11.97 1.24 28.24
CA LYS A 66 -12.85 0.09 28.02
C LYS A 66 -12.96 -0.34 26.57
N LEU A 67 -12.81 0.58 25.63
CA LEU A 67 -13.10 0.33 24.23
C LEU A 67 -11.96 0.73 23.31
N THR A 68 -11.48 1.98 23.36
CA THR A 68 -10.50 2.48 22.37
C THR A 68 -9.21 1.65 22.35
N ASP A 69 -8.66 1.31 23.51
CA ASP A 69 -7.42 0.52 23.58
C ASP A 69 -7.61 -0.91 23.04
N LYS A 70 -8.79 -1.51 23.24
CA LYS A 70 -9.13 -2.85 22.72
C LYS A 70 -9.32 -2.82 21.20
N VAL A 71 -10.02 -1.81 20.70
CA VAL A 71 -10.22 -1.60 19.26
C VAL A 71 -8.88 -1.39 18.57
N SER A 72 -7.99 -0.55 19.12
CA SER A 72 -6.64 -0.36 18.57
C SER A 72 -5.87 -1.67 18.48
N LYS A 73 -5.85 -2.46 19.56
CA LYS A 73 -5.19 -3.77 19.56
C LYS A 73 -5.77 -4.73 18.53
N ALA A 74 -7.10 -4.76 18.37
CA ALA A 74 -7.75 -5.60 17.38
C ALA A 74 -7.39 -5.17 15.95
N MET A 75 -7.26 -3.86 15.69
CA MET A 75 -6.80 -3.34 14.40
C MET A 75 -5.34 -3.72 14.13
N ASP A 76 -4.44 -3.45 15.09
CA ASP A 76 -3.01 -3.77 14.96
C ASP A 76 -2.79 -5.27 14.70
N LEU A 77 -3.52 -6.13 15.41
CA LEU A 77 -3.46 -7.58 15.26
C LEU A 77 -4.05 -8.03 13.92
N SER A 78 -5.13 -7.40 13.45
CA SER A 78 -5.70 -7.67 12.13
C SER A 78 -4.71 -7.33 11.01
N ASP A 79 -4.02 -6.20 11.11
CA ASP A 79 -3.00 -5.78 10.15
C ASP A 79 -1.80 -6.72 10.18
N GLU A 80 -1.41 -7.20 11.36
CA GLU A 80 -0.33 -8.17 11.51
C GLU A 80 -0.69 -9.52 10.89
N ILE A 81 -1.92 -10.01 11.09
CA ILE A 81 -2.43 -11.23 10.45
C ILE A 81 -2.40 -11.08 8.93
N GLN A 82 -2.83 -9.94 8.40
CA GLN A 82 -2.85 -9.72 6.96
C GLN A 82 -1.43 -9.74 6.39
N ARG A 83 -0.49 -9.01 7.01
CA ARG A 83 0.92 -9.03 6.60
C ARG A 83 1.53 -10.43 6.61
N ASP A 84 1.23 -11.23 7.63
CA ASP A 84 1.72 -12.59 7.73
C ASP A 84 1.11 -13.50 6.64
N LYS A 85 -0.17 -13.33 6.32
CA LYS A 85 -0.84 -14.06 5.23
C LYS A 85 -0.25 -13.72 3.87
N ASP A 86 -0.05 -12.44 3.61
CA ASP A 86 0.56 -11.97 2.36
C ASP A 86 1.97 -12.54 2.21
N ALA A 87 2.75 -12.56 3.29
CA ALA A 87 4.09 -13.16 3.29
C ALA A 87 4.06 -14.69 3.05
N GLU A 88 3.12 -15.42 3.66
CA GLU A 88 2.94 -16.85 3.39
C GLU A 88 2.50 -17.13 1.95
N GLU A 89 1.69 -16.27 1.36
CA GLU A 89 1.22 -16.39 -0.02
C GLU A 89 2.36 -16.17 -1.01
N ILE A 90 3.14 -15.09 -0.83
CA ILE A 90 4.34 -14.81 -1.63
C ILE A 90 5.33 -15.98 -1.58
N GLU A 91 5.58 -16.55 -0.40
CA GLU A 91 6.50 -17.70 -0.27
C GLU A 91 5.93 -18.95 -0.95
N LYS A 92 4.62 -19.19 -0.89
CA LYS A 92 3.97 -20.28 -1.63
C LYS A 92 4.10 -20.10 -3.13
N ASP A 93 3.89 -18.89 -3.63
CA ASP A 93 3.99 -18.57 -5.06
C ASP A 93 5.43 -18.70 -5.56
N LYS A 94 6.40 -18.22 -4.78
CA LYS A 94 7.83 -18.42 -5.04
C LYS A 94 8.16 -19.92 -5.13
N GLN A 95 7.68 -20.73 -4.21
CA GLN A 95 7.89 -22.19 -4.26
C GLN A 95 7.19 -22.86 -5.44
N ALA A 96 6.00 -22.38 -5.81
CA ALA A 96 5.27 -22.88 -6.98
C ALA A 96 6.01 -22.54 -8.28
N PHE A 97 6.57 -21.33 -8.37
CA PHE A 97 7.43 -20.91 -9.48
C PHE A 97 8.70 -21.77 -9.58
N LEU A 98 9.44 -21.92 -8.47
CA LEU A 98 10.67 -22.73 -8.44
C LEU A 98 10.43 -24.22 -8.74
N LYS A 99 9.24 -24.75 -8.47
CA LYS A 99 8.87 -26.11 -8.89
C LYS A 99 8.73 -26.24 -10.41
N LYS A 100 8.30 -25.18 -11.11
CA LYS A 100 8.21 -25.15 -12.58
C LYS A 100 9.56 -24.83 -13.21
N HIS A 101 10.37 -24.01 -12.54
CA HIS A 101 11.67 -23.50 -13.01
C HIS A 101 12.78 -23.81 -12.00
N PRO A 102 13.13 -25.10 -11.79
CA PRO A 102 14.17 -25.49 -10.83
C PRO A 102 15.56 -24.97 -11.19
N GLU A 103 15.79 -24.60 -12.44
CA GLU A 103 17.03 -24.03 -12.97
C GLU A 103 17.22 -22.54 -12.69
N VAL A 104 16.16 -21.83 -12.28
CA VAL A 104 16.18 -20.37 -12.09
C VAL A 104 16.66 -20.03 -10.68
N ASP A 105 17.67 -19.16 -10.58
CA ASP A 105 18.03 -18.54 -9.29
C ASP A 105 17.08 -17.37 -9.01
N ILE A 106 16.21 -17.56 -8.02
CA ILE A 106 15.24 -16.54 -7.62
C ILE A 106 15.91 -15.24 -7.14
N ASN A 107 17.11 -15.32 -6.57
CA ASN A 107 17.79 -14.13 -6.04
C ASN A 107 18.27 -13.26 -7.21
N GLU A 108 18.86 -13.89 -8.23
CA GLU A 108 19.27 -13.22 -9.46
C GLU A 108 18.06 -12.60 -10.17
N LEU A 109 16.94 -13.33 -10.24
CA LEU A 109 15.71 -12.83 -10.85
C LEU A 109 15.15 -11.60 -10.12
N LEU A 110 15.20 -11.59 -8.79
CA LEU A 110 14.75 -10.47 -7.97
C LEU A 110 15.72 -9.28 -8.03
N GLU A 111 17.03 -9.53 -8.12
CA GLU A 111 18.04 -8.49 -8.33
C GLU A 111 17.85 -7.81 -9.69
N PHE A 112 17.68 -8.60 -10.75
CA PHE A 112 17.34 -8.11 -12.07
C PHE A 112 16.04 -7.29 -12.07
N TYR A 113 14.99 -7.77 -11.41
CA TYR A 113 13.76 -7.00 -11.22
C TYR A 113 14.06 -5.65 -10.55
N ASN A 114 14.85 -5.61 -9.48
CA ASN A 114 15.11 -4.39 -8.73
C ASN A 114 16.02 -3.39 -9.47
N GLU A 115 17.02 -3.87 -10.19
CA GLU A 115 18.09 -3.03 -10.74
C GLU A 115 17.93 -2.75 -12.23
N GLU A 116 17.49 -3.73 -13.01
CA GLU A 116 17.56 -3.66 -14.47
C GLU A 116 16.21 -3.38 -15.13
N ILE A 117 15.09 -3.74 -14.50
CA ILE A 117 13.77 -3.50 -15.10
C ILE A 117 13.40 -2.00 -15.03
N PRO A 118 13.10 -1.35 -16.18
CA PRO A 118 12.67 0.04 -16.20
C PRO A 118 11.33 0.24 -15.45
N ASN A 119 11.16 1.37 -14.77
CA ASN A 119 9.95 1.67 -13.97
C ASN A 119 8.64 1.50 -14.75
N ARG A 120 8.62 1.81 -16.06
CA ARG A 120 7.44 1.62 -16.90
C ARG A 120 7.01 0.15 -17.00
N ILE A 121 7.97 -0.78 -17.02
CA ILE A 121 7.72 -2.22 -17.07
C ILE A 121 7.45 -2.76 -15.67
N LYS A 122 8.19 -2.31 -14.64
CA LYS A 122 7.90 -2.62 -13.22
C LYS A 122 6.44 -2.38 -12.89
N THR A 123 5.91 -1.19 -13.17
CA THR A 123 4.49 -0.86 -12.92
C THR A 123 3.47 -1.74 -13.67
N GLN A 124 3.88 -2.48 -14.70
CA GLN A 124 3.03 -3.47 -15.37
C GLN A 124 3.13 -4.83 -14.68
N ILE A 125 4.35 -5.23 -14.32
CA ILE A 125 4.63 -6.47 -13.60
C ILE A 125 4.03 -6.43 -12.18
N ASP A 126 4.09 -5.28 -11.49
CA ASP A 126 3.54 -5.09 -10.13
C ASP A 126 2.03 -5.25 -10.04
N LYS A 127 1.33 -5.26 -11.18
CA LYS A 127 -0.11 -5.54 -11.25
C LYS A 127 -0.41 -7.04 -11.34
N LEU A 128 0.60 -7.85 -11.62
CA LEU A 128 0.48 -9.30 -11.68
C LEU A 128 0.63 -9.83 -10.26
N GLU A 129 -0.24 -10.77 -9.90
CA GLU A 129 -0.27 -11.38 -8.58
C GLU A 129 0.27 -12.81 -8.65
N GLY A 130 0.87 -13.24 -7.54
CA GLY A 130 1.38 -14.59 -7.32
C GLY A 130 2.37 -15.09 -8.37
N VAL A 131 2.20 -16.33 -8.84
CA VAL A 131 3.15 -16.97 -9.77
C VAL A 131 3.32 -16.17 -11.08
N ALA A 132 2.29 -15.47 -11.55
CA ALA A 132 2.33 -14.69 -12.78
C ALA A 132 3.32 -13.51 -12.71
N PHE A 133 3.56 -12.96 -11.50
CA PHE A 133 4.61 -11.98 -11.28
C PHE A 133 5.98 -12.57 -11.63
N PHE A 134 6.33 -13.72 -11.04
CA PHE A 134 7.61 -14.36 -11.26
C PHE A 134 7.81 -14.82 -12.71
N GLU A 135 6.74 -15.33 -13.35
CA GLU A 135 6.75 -15.71 -14.76
C GLU A 135 7.05 -14.49 -15.65
N ALA A 136 6.42 -13.33 -15.40
CA ALA A 136 6.67 -12.12 -16.19
C ALA A 136 8.08 -11.54 -16.01
N VAL A 137 8.64 -11.63 -14.80
CA VAL A 137 10.05 -11.23 -14.57
C VAL A 137 10.99 -12.15 -15.34
N LEU A 138 10.74 -13.47 -15.31
CA LEU A 138 11.53 -14.46 -16.04
C LEU A 138 11.44 -14.26 -17.56
N ASP A 139 10.25 -14.01 -18.09
CA ASP A 139 10.05 -13.73 -19.52
C ASP A 139 10.85 -12.50 -19.96
N TYR A 140 10.85 -11.45 -19.13
CA TYR A 140 11.62 -10.24 -19.43
C TYR A 140 13.13 -10.50 -19.33
N PHE A 141 13.59 -11.23 -18.31
CA PHE A 141 14.99 -11.62 -18.15
C PHE A 141 15.49 -12.40 -19.36
N ASN A 142 14.74 -13.42 -19.79
CA ASN A 142 15.06 -14.21 -20.97
C ASN A 142 15.05 -13.37 -22.26
N ALA A 143 14.10 -12.44 -22.40
CA ALA A 143 14.00 -11.57 -23.57
C ALA A 143 15.15 -10.55 -23.67
N VAL A 144 15.73 -10.13 -22.53
CA VAL A 144 16.92 -9.26 -22.50
C VAL A 144 18.16 -10.07 -22.84
N ASN A 145 18.37 -11.21 -22.18
CA ASN A 145 19.52 -12.08 -22.44
C ASN A 145 19.54 -12.62 -23.88
N ALA A 146 18.38 -12.98 -24.43
CA ALA A 146 18.26 -13.41 -25.83
C ALA A 146 18.63 -12.31 -26.84
N LYS A 147 18.50 -11.03 -26.47
CA LYS A 147 18.94 -9.90 -27.31
C LYS A 147 20.43 -9.63 -27.20
N GLU A 148 21.08 -10.05 -26.12
CA GLU A 148 22.53 -9.97 -25.95
C GLU A 148 23.27 -11.11 -26.66
N GLU A 149 22.61 -12.26 -26.86
CA GLU A 149 23.15 -13.41 -27.60
C GLU A 149 22.94 -13.38 -29.13
N GLU A 150 22.28 -12.36 -29.69
CA GLU A 150 22.30 -12.19 -31.14
C GLU A 150 23.75 -11.89 -31.59
N PRO A 151 24.38 -12.73 -32.43
CA PRO A 151 25.62 -12.33 -33.08
C PRO A 151 25.29 -11.05 -33.85
N LYS A 152 26.22 -10.09 -33.87
CA LYS A 152 26.22 -9.02 -34.86
C LYS A 152 26.18 -9.65 -36.26
N SER A 153 25.00 -9.97 -36.77
CA SER A 153 24.78 -10.25 -38.17
C SER A 153 24.82 -8.90 -38.87
N GLU A 154 25.95 -8.66 -39.54
CA GLU A 154 26.02 -7.74 -40.65
C GLU A 154 24.96 -8.15 -41.68
N GLU A 155 23.76 -7.60 -41.57
CA GLU A 155 22.84 -7.50 -42.71
C GLU A 155 22.43 -6.03 -42.88
N GLU A 156 23.23 -5.34 -43.69
CA GLU A 156 22.73 -4.28 -44.55
C GLU A 156 21.47 -4.76 -45.29
N ASN A 157 20.29 -4.40 -44.79
CA ASN A 157 19.06 -4.51 -45.58
C ASN A 157 18.33 -3.16 -45.65
N LYS A 158 18.87 -2.33 -46.56
CA LYS A 158 18.16 -1.43 -47.48
C LYS A 158 17.07 -0.53 -46.88
N LEU A 159 17.50 0.61 -46.35
CA LEU A 159 16.70 1.83 -46.37
C LEU A 159 16.32 2.17 -47.84
N PRO A 160 15.04 2.46 -48.15
CA PRO A 160 14.65 2.88 -49.49
C PRO A 160 15.32 4.21 -49.86
N LYS A 161 15.89 4.24 -51.07
CA LYS A 161 16.69 5.33 -51.64
C LYS A 161 15.97 6.68 -51.55
N GLU A 162 16.72 7.70 -51.11
CA GLU A 162 16.34 9.10 -51.19
C GLU A 162 15.94 9.48 -52.62
N ALA A 163 14.74 10.03 -52.77
CA ALA A 163 14.32 10.66 -54.00
C ALA A 163 15.03 12.02 -54.14
N LEU A 164 16.03 12.06 -55.03
CA LEU A 164 16.62 13.30 -55.54
C LEU A 164 15.56 14.11 -56.30
N GLY A 165 15.00 15.13 -55.64
CA GLY A 165 14.27 16.22 -56.28
C GLY A 165 15.20 17.43 -56.44
N ASN A 166 15.71 17.62 -57.66
CA ASN A 166 16.63 18.71 -57.99
C ASN A 166 15.90 19.91 -58.61
N GLY A 167 16.17 21.12 -58.10
CA GLY A 167 15.84 22.43 -58.71
C GLY A 167 14.47 22.99 -58.30
N VAL A 168 14.30 24.27 -57.96
CA VAL A 168 14.93 25.47 -58.52
C VAL A 168 14.95 26.62 -57.49
N SER A 169 16.03 27.38 -57.57
CA SER A 169 16.40 28.64 -56.93
C SER A 169 15.29 29.71 -56.85
N GLY A 170 15.27 30.48 -55.76
CA GLY A 170 14.47 31.70 -55.65
C GLY A 170 14.91 32.58 -54.48
N VAL A 171 15.78 33.55 -54.77
CA VAL A 171 16.25 34.63 -53.90
C VAL A 171 15.08 35.50 -53.40
N GLY A 172 15.10 35.92 -52.13
CA GLY A 172 14.15 36.93 -51.63
C GLY A 172 14.35 37.33 -50.17
N TYR A 173 15.05 38.45 -49.98
CA TYR A 173 15.19 39.20 -48.72
C TYR A 173 13.82 39.54 -48.08
N ALA A 174 13.75 39.58 -46.75
CA ALA A 174 13.35 40.78 -45.96
C ALA A 174 12.85 40.45 -44.54
N ASN A 175 13.51 41.08 -43.56
CA ASN A 175 13.02 41.64 -42.29
C ASN A 175 11.56 41.43 -41.88
N ASN A 176 11.37 40.92 -40.65
CA ASN A 176 10.69 41.62 -39.56
C ASN A 176 10.90 40.78 -38.28
N GLU A 177 11.80 41.17 -37.39
CA GLU A 177 11.50 42.07 -36.25
C GLU A 177 10.22 41.70 -35.46
N ASN A 178 10.48 41.39 -34.19
CA ASN A 178 9.84 42.00 -33.02
C ASN A 178 8.62 41.31 -32.35
N ILE A 179 8.90 40.84 -31.12
CA ILE A 179 8.28 41.22 -29.83
C ILE A 179 7.72 40.06 -28.98
N MET A 180 8.47 39.82 -27.90
CA MET A 180 8.05 39.23 -26.63
C MET A 180 6.89 40.00 -25.99
N THR A 181 5.90 39.30 -25.42
CA THR A 181 5.38 39.43 -24.04
C THR A 181 4.16 38.51 -23.89
N ARG A 182 4.16 37.48 -23.03
CA ARG A 182 3.80 37.50 -21.59
C ARG A 182 2.62 38.42 -21.28
N TYR A 183 1.48 37.82 -20.99
CA TYR A 183 0.75 37.96 -19.72
C TYR A 183 0.13 36.61 -19.36
#